data_AF-A0A1V4U524-F1
#
_entry.id   AF-A0A1V4U524-F1
#
_cell.length_a   1.000
_cell.length_b   1.000
_cell.length_c   1.000
_cell.angle_alpha   90.00
_cell.angle_beta   90.00
_cell.angle_gamma   90.00
#
_symmetry.space_group_name_H-M   'P 1'
#
loop_
_entity.id
_entity.type
_entity.pdbx_description
1 polymer ?
#
loop_
_entity_poly.entity_id
_entity_poly.type
_entity_poly.pdbx_seq_one_letter_code
_entity_poly.pdbx_strand_id
1 'polypeptide(L)'
;MAEFKIVLSDQKTGRAYKVDVSGGAAGALIGKHIGDEVDAGSVGLSGYRMEITGGSDRNGTPARRNLPVAGRKKILLSGGAGFKPVMEGQRRRKTIRGNEITADFVQINARVTAYGDKALEEYFAKPAAEEKKE
;
A
#
# COMPACT_ATOMS: atom_id res chain seq x y z
N MET A 1 1.72 -16.64 -7.42
CA MET A 1 0.45 -15.91 -7.24
C MET A 1 0.79 -14.63 -6.48
N ALA A 2 0.32 -13.46 -6.92
CA ALA A 2 0.61 -12.21 -6.21
C ALA A 2 -0.16 -12.22 -4.87
N GLU A 3 0.57 -12.05 -3.79
CA GLU A 3 0.06 -11.96 -2.43
C GLU A 3 0.41 -10.56 -1.94
N PHE A 4 -0.60 -9.72 -1.70
CA PHE A 4 -0.40 -8.35 -1.28
C PHE A 4 -0.88 -8.18 0.17
N LYS A 5 -0.03 -7.56 0.98
CA LYS A 5 -0.40 -7.10 2.31
C LYS A 5 -0.90 -5.67 2.19
N ILE A 6 -2.21 -5.48 2.31
CA ILE A 6 -2.83 -4.16 2.27
C ILE A 6 -2.92 -3.62 3.69
N VAL A 7 -2.28 -2.48 3.93
CA VAL A 7 -2.41 -1.73 5.17
C VAL A 7 -3.42 -0.62 4.93
N LEU A 8 -4.63 -0.79 5.47
CA LEU A 8 -5.70 0.18 5.44
C LEU A 8 -5.65 1.05 6.69
N SER A 9 -5.40 2.34 6.50
CA SER A 9 -5.47 3.34 7.56
C SER A 9 -6.84 4.01 7.58
N ASP A 10 -7.54 3.87 8.71
CA ASP A 10 -8.75 4.62 9.03
C ASP A 10 -8.35 5.94 9.71
N GLN A 11 -8.84 7.04 9.15
CA GLN A 11 -8.49 8.38 9.63
C GLN A 11 -9.34 8.86 10.81
N LYS A 12 -10.53 8.29 10.99
CA LYS A 12 -11.43 8.65 12.09
C LYS A 12 -11.02 7.93 13.37
N THR A 13 -10.67 6.64 13.26
CA THR A 13 -10.25 5.84 14.41
C THR A 13 -8.75 5.90 14.66
N GLY A 14 -7.96 6.38 13.69
CA GLY A 14 -6.50 6.41 13.77
C GLY A 14 -5.87 5.01 13.78
N ARG A 15 -6.67 3.97 13.52
CA ARG A 15 -6.22 2.58 13.50
C ARG A 15 -5.84 2.16 12.08
N ALA A 16 -4.80 1.34 12.01
CA ALA A 16 -4.38 0.69 10.78
C ALA A 16 -4.64 -0.80 10.88
N TYR A 17 -5.27 -1.34 9.84
CA TYR A 17 -5.60 -2.75 9.74
C TYR A 17 -4.87 -3.40 8.58
N LYS A 18 -4.46 -4.65 8.76
CA LYS A 18 -3.77 -5.44 7.74
C LYS A 18 -4.76 -6.43 7.13
N VAL A 19 -5.04 -6.29 5.83
CA VAL A 19 -5.72 -7.31 5.03
C VAL A 19 -4.67 -8.04 4.21
N ASP A 20 -4.59 -9.35 4.35
CA ASP A 20 -3.82 -10.18 3.43
C ASP A 20 -4.74 -10.56 2.25
N VAL A 21 -4.37 -10.12 1.04
CA VAL A 21 -5.17 -10.30 -0.18
C VAL A 21 -4.41 -11.18 -1.15
N SER A 22 -5.05 -12.28 -1.58
CA SER A 22 -4.48 -13.24 -2.52
C SER A 22 -5.31 -13.37 -3.80
N GLY A 23 -4.66 -13.75 -4.90
CA GLY A 23 -5.32 -14.23 -6.11
C GLY A 23 -6.06 -13.15 -6.92
N GLY A 24 -7.40 -13.21 -6.94
CA GLY A 24 -8.25 -12.40 -7.84
C GLY A 24 -8.42 -10.94 -7.41
N ALA A 25 -8.49 -10.70 -6.11
CA ALA A 25 -8.55 -9.37 -5.50
C ALA A 25 -7.23 -8.59 -5.70
N ALA A 26 -6.11 -9.32 -5.68
CA ALA A 26 -4.79 -8.80 -6.02
C ALA A 26 -4.69 -8.38 -7.50
N GLY A 27 -5.30 -9.14 -8.41
CA GLY A 27 -5.36 -8.82 -9.83
C GLY A 27 -6.06 -7.49 -10.13
N ALA A 28 -7.12 -7.16 -9.40
CA ALA A 28 -7.86 -5.90 -9.58
C ALA A 28 -7.07 -4.63 -9.18
N LEU A 29 -6.02 -4.80 -8.36
CA LEU A 29 -5.14 -3.72 -7.93
C LEU A 29 -3.93 -3.53 -8.85
N ILE A 30 -3.62 -4.53 -9.69
CA ILE A 30 -2.51 -4.45 -10.65
C ILE A 30 -2.90 -3.49 -11.78
N GLY A 31 -2.01 -2.55 -12.09
CA GLY A 31 -2.23 -1.51 -13.11
C GLY A 31 -2.90 -0.23 -12.59
N LYS A 32 -3.25 -0.15 -11.30
CA LYS A 32 -3.66 1.10 -10.66
C LYS A 32 -2.44 1.96 -10.30
N HIS A 33 -2.62 3.27 -10.20
CA HIS A 33 -1.57 4.20 -9.80
C HIS A 33 -1.70 4.62 -8.33
N ILE A 34 -0.55 4.96 -7.73
CA ILE A 34 -0.52 5.61 -6.42
C ILE A 34 -1.19 6.98 -6.50
N GLY A 35 -2.21 7.18 -5.67
CA GLY A 35 -3.09 8.35 -5.62
C GLY A 35 -4.44 8.13 -6.29
N ASP A 36 -4.69 6.94 -6.85
CA ASP A 36 -6.01 6.59 -7.36
C ASP A 36 -6.91 6.10 -6.22
N GLU A 37 -8.19 6.42 -6.37
CA GLU A 37 -9.26 5.94 -5.51
C GLU A 37 -9.79 4.61 -6.08
N VAL A 38 -9.84 3.59 -5.25
CA VAL A 38 -10.26 2.23 -5.60
C VAL A 38 -11.38 1.79 -4.67
N ASP A 39 -12.40 1.16 -5.24
CA ASP A 39 -13.45 0.52 -4.45
C ASP A 39 -12.89 -0.70 -3.72
N ALA A 40 -13.00 -0.67 -2.39
CA ALA A 40 -12.51 -1.73 -1.51
C ALA A 40 -13.38 -3.00 -1.56
N GLY A 41 -14.45 -3.00 -2.37
CA GLY A 41 -15.22 -4.20 -2.70
C GLY A 41 -14.34 -5.31 -3.30
N SER A 42 -13.30 -4.94 -4.06
CA SER A 42 -12.33 -5.89 -4.61
C SER A 42 -11.51 -6.59 -3.54
N VAL A 43 -11.42 -6.02 -2.34
CA VAL A 43 -10.63 -6.50 -1.18
C VAL A 43 -11.53 -7.14 -0.10
N GLY A 44 -12.83 -7.24 -0.35
CA GLY A 44 -13.81 -7.81 0.59
C GLY A 44 -14.43 -6.79 1.56
N LEU A 45 -14.16 -5.50 1.38
CA LEU A 45 -14.77 -4.40 2.14
C LEU A 45 -15.86 -3.74 1.29
N SER A 46 -17.07 -4.30 1.34
CA SER A 46 -18.21 -3.79 0.58
C SER A 46 -18.62 -2.40 1.06
N GLY A 47 -18.76 -1.45 0.13
CA GLY A 47 -19.19 -0.07 0.40
C GLY A 47 -18.08 0.91 0.78
N TYR A 48 -16.83 0.46 0.89
CA TYR A 48 -15.70 1.32 1.23
C TYR A 48 -14.94 1.81 0.00
N ARG A 49 -14.50 3.07 0.01
CA ARG A 49 -13.49 3.58 -0.93
C ARG A 49 -12.17 3.81 -0.22
N MET A 50 -11.10 3.46 -0.91
CA MET A 50 -9.73 3.62 -0.43
C MET A 50 -8.87 4.32 -1.48
N GLU A 51 -8.06 5.28 -1.03
CA GLU A 51 -7.03 5.90 -1.84
C GLU A 51 -5.70 5.18 -1.62
N ILE A 52 -5.03 4.78 -2.70
CA ILE A 52 -3.72 4.14 -2.59
C ILE A 52 -2.67 5.22 -2.34
N THR A 53 -2.09 5.27 -1.15
CA THR A 53 -1.11 6.29 -0.78
C THR A 53 0.32 5.89 -1.11
N GLY A 54 0.62 4.59 -1.18
CA GLY A 54 1.94 4.10 -1.57
C GLY A 54 2.09 2.60 -1.44
N GLY A 55 3.34 2.13 -1.52
CA GLY A 55 3.64 0.71 -1.35
C GLY A 55 5.14 0.43 -1.33
N SER A 56 5.46 -0.81 -1.02
CA SER A 56 6.83 -1.33 -0.94
C SER A 56 6.97 -2.60 -1.76
N ASP A 57 8.07 -2.66 -2.49
CA ASP A 57 8.48 -3.81 -3.29
C ASP A 57 9.16 -4.88 -2.41
N ARG A 58 9.34 -6.10 -2.91
CA ARG A 58 10.04 -7.20 -2.23
C ARG A 58 11.45 -6.84 -1.75
N ASN A 59 12.11 -5.93 -2.47
CA ASN A 59 13.45 -5.44 -2.11
C ASN A 59 13.40 -4.27 -1.09
N GLY A 60 12.24 -3.97 -0.49
CA GLY A 60 12.06 -2.84 0.43
C GLY A 60 12.17 -1.47 -0.25
N THR A 61 12.14 -1.42 -1.59
CA THR A 61 12.20 -0.15 -2.32
C THR A 61 10.83 0.53 -2.24
N PRO A 62 10.76 1.78 -1.74
CA PRO A 62 9.49 2.50 -1.66
C PRO A 62 9.04 2.94 -3.05
N ALA A 63 7.73 2.93 -3.25
CA ALA A 63 7.12 3.47 -4.45
C ALA A 63 6.86 4.98 -4.31
N ARG A 64 6.96 5.70 -5.43
CA ARG A 64 6.82 7.17 -5.46
C ARG A 64 5.81 7.59 -6.52
N ARG A 65 4.82 8.39 -6.10
CA ARG A 65 3.72 8.91 -6.96
C ARG A 65 4.20 9.65 -8.21
N ASN A 66 5.30 10.40 -8.12
CA ASN A 66 5.78 11.27 -9.21
C ASN A 66 6.42 10.52 -10.39
N LEU A 67 6.46 9.19 -10.38
CA LEU A 67 7.15 8.42 -11.41
C LEU A 67 6.17 7.50 -12.18
N PRO A 68 5.73 7.88 -13.39
CA PRO A 68 4.82 7.09 -14.21
C PRO A 68 5.55 5.92 -14.89
N VAL A 69 6.04 4.97 -14.09
CA VAL A 69 6.79 3.80 -14.57
C VAL A 69 6.37 2.58 -13.76
N ALA A 70 5.98 1.48 -14.41
CA ALA A 70 5.65 0.19 -13.75
C ALA A 70 6.83 -0.50 -13.06
N GLY A 71 8.05 0.02 -13.24
CA GLY A 71 9.30 -0.62 -12.84
C GLY A 71 10.14 0.21 -11.88
N ARG A 72 11.40 -0.23 -11.73
CA ARG A 72 12.41 0.43 -10.90
C ARG A 72 13.28 1.32 -11.77
N LYS A 73 13.54 2.55 -11.32
CA LYS A 73 14.46 3.47 -12.00
C LYS A 73 15.42 4.12 -11.01
N LYS A 74 16.68 4.33 -11.43
CA LYS A 74 17.68 5.06 -10.65
C LYS A 74 17.56 6.55 -10.91
N ILE A 75 17.22 7.32 -9.88
CA ILE A 75 17.00 8.76 -9.98
C ILE A 75 17.90 9.47 -8.97
N LEU A 76 18.39 10.65 -9.35
CA LEU A 76 19.10 11.53 -8.44
C LEU A 76 18.09 12.16 -7.47
N LEU A 77 18.19 11.82 -6.20
CA LEU A 77 17.34 12.37 -5.14
C LEU A 77 18.09 13.41 -4.34
N SER A 78 17.43 14.54 -4.10
CA SER A 78 17.80 15.54 -3.10
C SER A 78 17.13 15.30 -1.75
N GLY A 79 16.01 14.56 -1.71
CA GLY A 79 15.30 14.22 -0.49
C GLY A 79 13.95 13.54 -0.74
N GLY A 80 13.24 13.22 0.35
CA GLY A 80 11.88 12.66 0.33
C GLY A 80 11.83 11.13 0.45
N ALA A 81 10.78 10.52 -0.13
CA ALA A 81 10.53 9.09 -0.04
C ALA A 81 11.73 8.26 -0.58
N GLY A 82 12.38 7.50 0.29
CA GLY A 82 13.55 6.66 -0.01
C GLY A 82 14.93 7.32 0.20
N PHE A 83 14.99 8.63 0.46
CA PHE A 83 16.25 9.32 0.76
C PHE A 83 16.08 10.44 1.78
N LYS A 84 16.65 10.23 2.96
CA LYS A 84 16.82 11.26 3.99
C LYS A 84 18.26 11.79 3.88
N PRO A 85 18.48 13.03 3.39
CA PRO A 85 19.81 13.61 3.33
C PRO A 85 20.34 13.85 4.76
N VAL A 86 21.64 13.62 4.96
CA VAL A 86 22.29 13.85 6.27
C VAL A 86 22.94 15.24 6.32
N MET A 87 23.42 15.73 5.18
CA MET A 87 23.94 17.08 5.01
C MET A 87 23.05 17.87 4.05
N GLU A 88 22.98 19.17 4.25
CA GLU A 88 22.35 20.09 3.31
C GLU A 88 23.03 20.02 1.92
N GLY A 89 22.23 19.99 0.86
CA GLY A 89 22.73 19.88 -0.51
C GLY A 89 23.13 18.47 -0.96
N GLN A 90 23.10 17.47 -0.07
CA GLN A 90 23.50 16.11 -0.42
C GLN A 90 22.50 15.47 -1.40
N ARG A 91 22.98 15.02 -2.56
CA ARG A 91 22.18 14.31 -3.56
C ARG A 91 22.74 12.91 -3.78
N ARG A 92 21.87 11.90 -3.88
CA ARG A 92 22.28 10.52 -4.13
C ARG A 92 21.43 9.88 -5.20
N ARG A 93 22.06 9.16 -6.13
CA ARG A 93 21.35 8.29 -7.07
C ARG A 93 20.88 7.05 -6.31
N LYS A 94 19.57 6.88 -6.19
CA LYS A 94 18.94 5.69 -5.60
C LYS A 94 17.92 5.10 -6.55
N THR A 95 17.74 3.79 -6.43
CA THR A 95 16.66 3.06 -7.12
C THR A 95 15.35 3.33 -6.40
N ILE A 96 14.32 3.72 -7.15
CA ILE A 96 12.96 3.95 -6.66
C ILE A 96 11.99 3.15 -7.54
N ARG A 97 10.91 2.66 -6.95
CA ARG A 97 9.80 2.05 -7.69
C ARG A 97 8.83 3.14 -8.16
N GLY A 98 8.31 3.02 -9.37
CA GLY A 98 7.33 3.98 -9.85
C GLY A 98 5.93 3.78 -9.25
N ASN A 99 4.99 4.53 -9.79
CA ASN A 99 3.65 4.73 -9.24
C ASN A 99 2.67 3.60 -9.56
N GLU A 100 2.93 2.79 -10.57
CA GLU A 100 2.02 1.75 -11.04
C GLU A 100 2.26 0.46 -10.26
N ILE A 101 1.16 -0.15 -9.81
CA ILE A 101 1.18 -1.34 -8.97
C ILE A 101 1.34 -2.57 -9.86
N THR A 102 2.44 -3.27 -9.64
CA THR A 102 2.78 -4.53 -10.31
C THR A 102 2.72 -5.70 -9.35
N ALA A 103 2.71 -6.93 -9.87
CA ALA A 103 2.76 -8.17 -9.09
C ALA A 103 3.99 -8.30 -8.14
N ASP A 104 5.04 -7.50 -8.33
CA ASP A 104 6.23 -7.48 -7.47
C ASP A 104 6.03 -6.78 -6.12
N PHE A 105 4.93 -6.04 -5.94
CA PHE A 105 4.65 -5.38 -4.68
C PHE A 105 4.38 -6.42 -3.58
N VAL A 106 4.85 -6.14 -2.37
CA VAL A 106 4.58 -6.99 -1.20
C VAL A 106 3.61 -6.30 -0.26
N GLN A 107 3.75 -4.98 -0.10
CA GLN A 107 2.89 -4.18 0.75
C GLN A 107 2.31 -3.00 -0.03
N ILE A 108 1.01 -2.79 0.13
CA ILE A 108 0.28 -1.62 -0.41
C ILE A 108 -0.30 -0.86 0.79
N ASN A 109 -0.08 0.44 0.82
CA ASN A 109 -0.63 1.34 1.83
C ASN A 109 -1.81 2.09 1.24
N ALA A 110 -2.96 2.01 1.90
CA ALA A 110 -4.17 2.67 1.49
C ALA A 110 -4.80 3.47 2.65
N ARG A 111 -5.47 4.55 2.30
CA ARG A 111 -6.22 5.41 3.23
C ARG A 111 -7.70 5.26 2.92
N VAL A 112 -8.54 5.12 3.94
CA VAL A 112 -10.00 5.14 3.75
C VAL A 112 -10.47 6.57 3.48
N THR A 113 -11.14 6.79 2.35
CA THR A 113 -11.70 8.09 1.94
C THR A 113 -13.21 8.15 2.10
N ALA A 114 -13.92 7.09 1.70
CA ALA A 114 -15.36 6.93 1.91
C ALA A 114 -15.65 5.68 2.73
N TYR A 115 -16.50 5.84 3.74
CA TYR A 115 -16.90 4.78 4.66
C TYR A 115 -18.23 4.17 4.19
N GLY A 116 -18.28 2.84 4.08
CA GLY A 116 -19.50 2.08 3.80
C GLY A 116 -20.26 1.68 5.07
N ASP A 117 -21.33 0.90 4.86
CA ASP A 117 -22.38 0.58 5.85
C ASP A 117 -21.97 -0.25 7.09
N LYS A 118 -20.75 -0.79 7.17
CA LYS A 118 -20.31 -1.63 8.31
C LYS A 118 -18.96 -1.21 8.85
N ALA A 119 -18.88 -0.91 10.15
CA ALA A 119 -17.65 -0.49 10.80
C ALA A 119 -16.49 -1.46 10.51
N LEU A 120 -15.32 -0.91 10.14
CA LEU A 120 -14.06 -1.65 10.00
C LEU A 120 -13.71 -2.45 11.27
N GLU A 121 -14.24 -2.05 12.44
CA GLU A 121 -14.11 -2.80 13.68
C GLU A 121 -14.83 -4.15 13.69
N GLU A 122 -15.88 -4.37 12.89
CA GLU A 122 -16.53 -5.70 12.78
C GLU A 122 -15.80 -6.64 11.82
N TYR A 123 -15.13 -6.09 10.79
CA TYR A 123 -14.28 -6.89 9.89
C TYR A 123 -12.94 -7.27 10.52
N PHE A 124 -12.46 -6.46 11.48
CA PHE A 124 -11.20 -6.67 12.18
C PHE A 124 -11.36 -6.95 13.68
N ALA A 125 -12.58 -7.23 14.15
CA ALA A 125 -12.79 -7.87 15.43
C ALA A 125 -12.10 -9.23 15.36
N LYS A 126 -10.85 -9.26 15.83
CA LYS A 126 -10.14 -10.47 16.20
C LYS A 126 -11.13 -11.39 16.94
N PRO A 127 -11.38 -12.64 16.51
CA PRO A 127 -11.49 -13.65 17.54
C PRO A 127 -10.17 -13.56 18.31
N ALA A 128 -10.26 -13.30 19.61
CA ALA A 128 -9.15 -13.43 20.49
C ALA A 128 -8.53 -14.83 20.30
N ALA A 129 -7.20 -14.88 20.16
CA ALA A 129 -6.34 -16.04 20.39
C ALA A 129 -6.66 -17.35 19.61
N GLU A 130 -5.78 -17.69 18.67
CA GLU A 130 -5.22 -19.06 18.57
C GLU A 130 -3.70 -18.88 18.44
N GLU A 131 -2.99 -18.96 19.57
CA GLU A 131 -2.20 -20.14 19.96
C GLU A 131 -1.25 -20.61 18.84
N LYS A 132 -0.01 -20.12 18.94
CA LYS A 132 1.15 -20.97 18.72
C LYS A 132 1.02 -22.19 19.65
N LYS A 133 0.58 -23.32 19.11
CA LYS A 133 0.96 -24.66 19.56
C LYS A 133 1.56 -25.37 18.35
N GLU A 134 2.87 -25.43 18.29
CA GLU A 134 3.67 -26.66 18.47
C GLU A 134 5.16 -26.31 18.38
#